data_AF-A0A7J7FL94-F1
#
_entry.id   AF-A0A7J7FL94-F1
#
_cell.length_a   1.000
_cell.length_b   1.000
_cell.length_c   1.000
_cell.angle_alpha   90.00
_cell.angle_beta   90.00
_cell.angle_gamma   90.00
#
_symmetry.space_group_name_H-M   'P 1'
#
loop_
_entity.id
_entity.type
_entity.pdbx_description
1 polymer ?
#
loop_
_entity_poly.entity_id
_entity_poly.type
_entity_poly.pdbx_seq_one_letter_code
_entity_poly.pdbx_strand_id
1 'polypeptide(L)'
;LISDGSVVCAEALWDHVTMDDQELGFKAGDVIEVMDATNREWWWGRVADGEGWFPASFVRVDEAFKKKRHRASLTNLQPCPQQADFQIYSEYCNNHPRACLELSRLAKLSKYVYFFEACRLLQKMIDISLDGFLLTPVQKICKYPLQLAELLKYTHPQHRDFKDVEAALHAMKNVAQLINERKRRLENIDKIAQWQSSIEDWEGEDLLARSSELIYSGELTRVTQPQAKSQQRMFFLFDHQLIYCKKDLLRRDVLYYKGRVDMDDLEVADLEDGKDRDLHVSVKNAFRLHCGTTGESHLLCARKPEQKQRWLKAFTREREQVRLDQETGFSITELQRKQAMLNASKQQATGKPKALCRPYYLTRQKHPALPTSLPQQQVSVLAEPKRKPSTFWHSISRLAPFRK
;
A
#
# COMPACT_ATOMS: atom_id res chain seq x y z
N LEU A 1 30.81 1.06 4.78
CA LEU A 1 29.97 2.12 4.17
C LEU A 1 29.67 3.26 5.15
N ILE A 2 29.95 3.10 6.44
CA ILE A 2 29.86 4.17 7.45
C ILE A 2 31.18 4.10 8.23
N SER A 3 32.12 4.99 7.93
CA SER A 3 33.39 5.09 8.65
C SER A 3 33.96 6.50 8.48
N ASP A 4 33.15 7.51 8.80
CA ASP A 4 33.57 8.86 9.19
C ASP A 4 32.32 9.75 9.30
N GLY A 5 31.74 9.91 10.50
CA GLY A 5 30.83 11.01 10.92
C GLY A 5 29.72 11.55 9.99
N SER A 6 29.48 10.95 8.82
CA SER A 6 28.60 11.45 7.78
C SER A 6 27.26 10.75 7.91
N VAL A 7 26.23 11.51 8.22
CA VAL A 7 24.85 11.02 8.25
C VAL A 7 24.47 10.58 6.83
N VAL A 8 24.16 9.30 6.66
CA VAL A 8 23.72 8.74 5.39
C VAL A 8 22.19 8.68 5.42
N CYS A 9 21.54 9.54 4.65
CA CYS A 9 20.08 9.50 4.50
C CYS A 9 19.69 8.61 3.32
N ALA A 10 18.60 7.88 3.44
CA ALA A 10 17.98 7.11 2.38
C ALA A 10 16.50 7.45 2.25
N GLU A 11 15.96 7.42 1.05
CA GLU A 11 14.54 7.67 0.78
C GLU A 11 13.84 6.34 0.46
N ALA A 12 12.68 6.11 1.09
CA ALA A 12 11.90 4.90 0.89
C ALA A 12 11.31 4.82 -0.53
N LEU A 13 11.56 3.71 -1.22
CA LEU A 13 11.04 3.38 -2.54
C LEU A 13 9.66 2.71 -2.48
N TRP A 14 9.41 1.98 -1.39
CA TRP A 14 8.22 1.18 -1.17
C TRP A 14 7.74 1.38 0.26
N ASP A 15 6.44 1.18 0.48
CA ASP A 15 5.91 1.03 1.83
C ASP A 15 6.51 -0.26 2.43
N HIS A 16 7.12 -0.13 3.61
CA HIS A 16 7.48 -1.27 4.44
C HIS A 16 6.49 -1.31 5.60
N VAL A 17 5.49 -2.18 5.47
CA VAL A 17 4.48 -2.40 6.51
C VAL A 17 4.92 -3.62 7.31
N THR A 18 5.25 -3.39 8.59
CA THR A 18 5.68 -4.44 9.51
C THR A 18 4.87 -4.39 10.81
N MET A 19 4.78 -5.55 11.47
CA MET A 19 4.17 -5.73 12.79
C MET A 19 5.21 -6.17 13.84
N ASP A 20 6.47 -6.31 13.43
CA ASP A 20 7.61 -6.65 14.28
C ASP A 20 8.14 -5.37 14.94
N ASP A 21 8.39 -5.41 16.25
CA ASP A 21 8.86 -4.27 17.03
C ASP A 21 10.37 -3.99 16.83
N GLN A 22 11.08 -4.89 16.16
CA GLN A 22 12.47 -4.72 15.77
C GLN A 22 12.64 -4.21 14.33
N GLU A 23 11.56 -4.16 13.54
CA GLU A 23 11.56 -3.67 12.17
C GLU A 23 11.00 -2.24 12.05
N LEU A 24 11.51 -1.47 11.11
CA LEU A 24 11.14 -0.08 10.91
C LEU A 24 10.06 0.07 9.85
N GLY A 25 8.82 0.35 10.25
CA GLY A 25 7.75 0.65 9.31
C GLY A 25 7.86 2.06 8.70
N PHE A 26 7.66 2.20 7.39
CA PHE A 26 7.66 3.48 6.68
C PHE A 26 6.83 3.45 5.39
N LYS A 27 6.50 4.63 4.87
CA LYS A 27 5.82 4.82 3.59
C LYS A 27 6.80 5.22 2.49
N ALA A 28 6.46 4.91 1.24
CA ALA A 28 7.23 5.38 0.09
C ALA A 28 7.32 6.91 0.08
N GLY A 29 8.55 7.42 -0.07
CA GLY A 29 8.89 8.85 0.03
C GLY A 29 9.37 9.31 1.40
N ASP A 30 9.29 8.48 2.44
CA ASP A 30 9.83 8.81 3.76
C ASP A 30 11.37 8.85 3.73
N VAL A 31 11.96 9.79 4.47
CA VAL A 31 13.43 9.90 4.63
C VAL A 31 13.85 9.16 5.89
N ILE A 32 14.75 8.21 5.72
CA ILE A 32 15.29 7.32 6.74
C ILE A 32 16.76 7.66 6.96
N GLU A 33 17.14 7.93 8.20
CA GLU A 33 18.53 8.07 8.61
C GLU A 33 19.16 6.68 8.77
N VAL A 34 20.13 6.32 7.93
CA VAL A 34 20.78 5.00 7.94
C VAL A 34 21.91 5.00 8.97
N MET A 35 21.74 4.20 10.03
CA MET A 35 22.68 4.11 11.15
C MET A 35 23.64 2.93 11.01
N ASP A 36 23.16 1.79 10.49
CA ASP A 36 23.99 0.63 10.19
C ASP A 36 23.65 0.05 8.81
N ALA A 37 24.66 -0.09 7.96
CA ALA A 37 24.58 -0.70 6.63
C ALA A 37 25.63 -1.81 6.45
N THR A 38 26.01 -2.48 7.54
CA THR A 38 27.02 -3.55 7.54
C THR A 38 26.52 -4.81 6.83
N ASN A 39 25.22 -5.10 6.93
CA ASN A 39 24.58 -6.19 6.20
C ASN A 39 24.12 -5.71 4.80
N ARG A 40 24.15 -6.60 3.81
CA ARG A 40 23.76 -6.30 2.42
C ARG A 40 22.25 -6.19 2.22
N GLU A 41 21.46 -6.89 3.03
CA GLU A 41 20.01 -7.02 2.83
C GLU A 41 19.19 -6.23 3.84
N TRP A 42 19.67 -6.13 5.08
CA TRP A 42 18.97 -5.48 6.19
C TRP A 42 19.82 -4.40 6.83
N TRP A 43 19.31 -3.18 6.86
CA TRP A 43 19.97 -2.01 7.43
C TRP A 43 19.22 -1.54 8.67
N TRP A 44 19.92 -0.96 9.63
CA TRP A 44 19.31 -0.32 10.78
C TRP A 44 19.21 1.17 10.52
N GLY A 45 18.04 1.77 10.78
CA GLY A 45 17.87 3.20 10.63
C GLY A 45 16.75 3.76 11.46
N ARG A 46 16.56 5.06 11.30
CA ARG A 46 15.67 5.88 12.11
C ARG A 46 14.81 6.77 11.24
N VAL A 47 13.53 6.86 11.58
CA VAL A 47 12.58 7.86 11.09
C VAL A 47 12.07 8.70 12.26
N ALA A 48 11.28 9.75 12.00
CA ALA A 48 10.76 10.62 13.06
C ALA A 48 9.96 9.88 14.15
N ASP A 49 9.34 8.74 13.81
CA ASP A 49 8.45 7.98 14.67
C ASP A 49 9.08 6.71 15.29
N GLY A 50 10.38 6.41 15.08
CA GLY A 50 11.05 5.24 15.65
C GLY A 50 12.36 4.83 14.97
N GLU A 51 13.00 3.77 15.47
CA GLU A 51 14.20 3.13 14.88
C GLU A 51 14.03 1.61 14.78
N GLY A 52 14.62 0.98 13.77
CA GLY A 52 14.43 -0.44 13.49
C GLY A 52 15.19 -0.95 12.27
N TRP A 53 15.14 -2.26 12.05
CA TRP A 53 15.69 -2.93 10.87
C TRP A 53 14.77 -2.70 9.67
N PHE A 54 15.35 -2.44 8.50
CA PHE A 54 14.62 -2.36 7.26
C PHE A 54 15.40 -2.93 6.09
N PRO A 55 14.72 -3.44 5.06
CA PRO A 55 15.39 -4.00 3.89
C PRO A 55 16.06 -2.90 3.05
N ALA A 56 17.37 -3.05 2.81
CA ALA A 56 18.18 -2.15 1.99
C ALA A 56 17.63 -1.98 0.56
N SER A 57 16.93 -3.00 0.05
CA SER A 57 16.31 -3.01 -1.27
C SER A 57 15.08 -2.10 -1.39
N PHE A 58 14.54 -1.63 -0.26
CA PHE A 58 13.34 -0.78 -0.19
C PHE A 58 13.68 0.70 -0.11
N VAL A 59 14.96 1.07 -0.10
CA VAL A 59 15.40 2.46 0.05
C VAL A 59 16.44 2.83 -1.01
N ARG A 60 16.58 4.12 -1.29
CA ARG A 60 17.67 4.69 -2.09
C ARG A 60 18.50 5.62 -1.21
N VAL A 61 19.79 5.35 -1.09
CA VAL A 61 20.73 6.26 -0.42
C VAL A 61 20.89 7.55 -1.23
N ASP A 62 20.77 8.69 -0.56
CA ASP A 62 21.02 10.01 -1.15
C ASP A 62 22.53 10.20 -1.34
N GLU A 63 23.00 10.15 -2.59
CA GLU A 63 24.43 10.18 -2.94
C GLU A 63 25.08 11.57 -2.79
N ALA A 64 24.34 12.57 -2.31
CA ALA A 64 24.82 13.95 -2.15
C ALA A 64 26.12 14.08 -1.30
N PHE A 65 26.49 13.07 -0.51
CA PHE A 65 27.72 13.07 0.31
C PHE A 65 28.91 12.29 -0.26
N LYS A 66 28.76 11.59 -1.40
CA LYS A 66 29.89 10.94 -2.10
C LYS A 66 30.29 11.72 -3.34
N LYS A 67 31.04 12.81 -3.19
CA LYS A 67 31.73 13.43 -4.33
C LYS A 67 32.81 12.48 -4.88
N LYS A 68 32.54 11.84 -6.03
CA LYS A 68 33.51 11.68 -7.12
C LYS A 68 32.80 11.59 -8.47
N ARG A 69 33.26 12.46 -9.38
CA ARG A 69 32.68 12.84 -10.67
C ARG A 69 32.44 11.67 -11.63
N HIS A 70 31.25 11.62 -12.22
CA HIS A 70 31.13 11.62 -13.67
C HIS A 70 30.26 12.80 -14.07
N ARG A 71 30.86 13.75 -14.79
CA ARG A 71 30.13 14.81 -15.49
C ARG A 71 29.33 14.07 -16.56
N ALA A 72 28.06 13.77 -16.30
CA ALA A 72 27.17 13.32 -17.35
C ALA A 72 27.17 14.43 -18.39
N SER A 73 27.81 14.19 -19.54
CA SER A 73 27.53 14.99 -20.72
C SER A 73 26.01 14.99 -20.86
N LEU A 74 25.42 16.18 -20.94
CA LEU A 74 24.01 16.39 -21.25
C LEU A 74 23.80 15.93 -22.69
N THR A 75 23.81 14.61 -22.89
CA THR A 75 23.34 13.97 -24.10
C THR A 75 21.85 14.17 -24.12
N ASN A 76 21.35 14.77 -25.20
CA ASN A 76 19.93 15.00 -25.44
C ASN A 76 19.12 13.79 -24.97
N LEU A 77 18.35 13.95 -23.88
CA LEU A 77 17.35 12.96 -23.51
C LEU A 77 16.41 12.87 -24.72
N GLN A 78 16.30 11.69 -25.32
CA GLN A 78 15.30 11.47 -26.35
C GLN A 78 13.91 11.79 -25.77
N PRO A 79 12.93 12.17 -26.61
CA PRO A 79 11.55 12.39 -26.16
C PRO A 79 11.10 11.22 -25.29
N CYS A 80 10.51 11.54 -24.14
CA CYS A 80 10.10 10.54 -23.16
C CYS A 80 9.25 9.46 -23.85
N PRO A 81 9.61 8.16 -23.72
CA PRO A 81 8.71 7.08 -24.15
C PRO A 81 7.35 7.27 -23.48
N GLN A 82 6.29 6.93 -24.20
CA GLN A 82 4.93 7.20 -23.75
C GLN A 82 4.64 6.40 -22.49
N GLN A 83 3.80 6.93 -21.60
CA GLN A 83 3.40 6.26 -20.35
C GLN A 83 2.88 4.83 -20.57
N ALA A 84 2.31 4.56 -21.76
CA ALA A 84 1.88 3.24 -22.21
C ALA A 84 3.00 2.19 -22.24
N ASP A 85 4.23 2.56 -22.63
CA ASP A 85 5.36 1.63 -22.76
C ASP A 85 5.81 1.07 -21.40
N PHE A 86 5.51 1.77 -20.31
CA PHE A 86 5.84 1.34 -18.95
C PHE A 86 4.75 0.48 -18.30
N GLN A 87 3.58 0.30 -18.93
CA GLN A 87 2.50 -0.53 -18.38
C GLN A 87 2.92 -2.00 -18.23
N ILE A 88 3.86 -2.49 -19.04
CA ILE A 88 4.40 -3.85 -18.95
C ILE A 88 5.03 -4.16 -17.58
N TYR A 89 5.54 -3.14 -16.88
CA TYR A 89 6.09 -3.31 -15.52
C TYR A 89 5.00 -3.65 -14.50
N SER A 90 3.76 -3.26 -14.77
CA SER A 90 2.61 -3.58 -13.94
C SER A 90 2.37 -5.09 -13.86
N GLU A 91 2.36 -5.76 -15.03
CA GLU A 91 2.22 -7.21 -15.11
C GLU A 91 3.42 -7.92 -14.45
N TYR A 92 4.64 -7.44 -14.72
CA TYR A 92 5.85 -7.99 -14.11
C TYR A 92 5.81 -7.93 -12.59
N CYS A 93 5.47 -6.76 -12.02
CA CYS A 93 5.41 -6.56 -10.56
C CYS A 93 4.31 -7.41 -9.91
N ASN A 94 3.17 -7.61 -10.57
CA ASN A 94 2.07 -8.44 -10.07
C ASN A 94 2.42 -9.94 -10.05
N ASN A 95 3.20 -10.41 -11.02
CA ASN A 95 3.62 -11.80 -11.13
C ASN A 95 4.86 -12.13 -10.28
N HIS A 96 5.66 -11.11 -9.92
CA HIS A 96 6.90 -11.27 -9.17
C HIS A 96 6.75 -12.08 -7.85
N PRO A 97 5.74 -11.85 -6.99
CA PRO A 97 5.54 -12.68 -5.79
C PRO A 97 5.36 -14.18 -6.10
N ARG A 98 4.66 -14.53 -7.19
CA ARG A 98 4.48 -15.92 -7.61
C ARG A 98 5.78 -16.53 -8.13
N ALA A 99 6.56 -15.74 -8.87
CA ALA A 99 7.89 -16.16 -9.32
C ALA A 99 8.82 -16.44 -8.13
N CYS A 100 8.81 -15.60 -7.09
CA CYS A 100 9.59 -15.82 -5.86
C CYS A 100 9.19 -17.10 -5.12
N LEU A 101 7.88 -17.41 -5.06
CA LEU A 101 7.40 -18.64 -4.45
C LEU A 101 7.88 -19.88 -5.22
N GLU A 102 7.80 -19.85 -6.54
CA GLU A 102 8.24 -20.96 -7.37
C GLU A 102 9.77 -21.13 -7.35
N LEU A 103 10.53 -20.03 -7.36
CA LEU A 103 11.98 -20.08 -7.18
C LEU A 103 12.36 -20.66 -5.81
N SER A 104 11.66 -20.27 -4.75
CA SER A 104 11.87 -20.83 -3.41
C SER A 104 11.58 -22.33 -3.35
N ARG A 105 10.60 -22.81 -4.14
CA ARG A 105 10.30 -24.24 -4.28
C ARG A 105 11.42 -24.97 -5.04
N LEU A 106 11.89 -24.40 -6.15
CA LEU A 106 12.95 -24.97 -6.98
C LEU A 106 14.31 -24.95 -6.28
N ALA A 107 14.59 -23.95 -5.45
CA ALA A 107 15.82 -23.84 -4.66
C ALA A 107 16.00 -25.00 -3.66
N LYS A 108 14.92 -25.71 -3.30
CA LYS A 108 14.98 -26.93 -2.47
C LYS A 108 15.48 -28.17 -3.23
N LEU A 109 15.50 -28.10 -4.57
CA LEU A 109 15.88 -29.20 -5.43
C LEU A 109 17.31 -28.97 -5.93
N SER A 110 18.25 -29.80 -5.47
CA SER A 110 19.69 -29.66 -5.76
C SER A 110 20.01 -29.53 -7.26
N LYS A 111 19.30 -30.28 -8.13
CA LYS A 111 19.43 -30.17 -9.60
C LYS A 111 19.27 -28.73 -10.10
N TYR A 112 18.30 -27.98 -9.57
CA TYR A 112 18.02 -26.61 -10.02
C TYR A 112 19.01 -25.61 -9.43
N VAL A 113 19.51 -25.84 -8.22
CA VAL A 113 20.57 -25.02 -7.62
C VAL A 113 21.83 -25.04 -8.50
N TYR A 114 22.31 -26.23 -8.89
CA TYR A 114 23.47 -26.35 -9.78
C TYR A 114 23.21 -25.78 -11.17
N PHE A 115 21.99 -25.97 -11.70
CA PHE A 115 21.61 -25.43 -13.00
C PHE A 115 21.64 -23.89 -13.02
N PHE A 116 21.03 -23.24 -12.02
CA PHE A 116 21.04 -21.77 -11.93
C PHE A 116 22.45 -21.21 -11.75
N GLU A 117 23.28 -21.87 -10.95
CA GLU A 117 24.67 -21.44 -10.74
C GLU A 117 25.51 -21.61 -12.01
N ALA A 118 25.34 -22.71 -12.73
CA ALA A 118 26.00 -22.92 -14.03
C ALA A 118 25.59 -21.82 -15.04
N CYS A 119 24.30 -21.50 -15.14
CA CYS A 119 23.83 -20.40 -15.99
C CYS A 119 24.44 -19.05 -15.59
N ARG A 120 24.54 -18.75 -14.28
CA ARG A 120 25.13 -17.51 -13.77
C ARG A 120 26.60 -17.38 -14.17
N LEU A 121 27.38 -18.44 -13.99
CA LEU A 121 28.81 -18.48 -14.31
C LEU A 121 29.05 -18.40 -15.83
N LEU A 122 28.29 -19.13 -16.63
CA LEU A 122 28.41 -19.10 -18.10
C LEU A 122 28.12 -17.71 -18.67
N GLN A 123 27.11 -17.03 -18.14
CA GLN A 123 26.75 -15.67 -18.53
C GLN A 123 27.66 -14.61 -17.87
N LYS A 124 28.61 -15.02 -17.03
CA LYS A 124 29.54 -14.15 -16.30
C LYS A 124 28.82 -13.08 -15.48
N MET A 125 27.69 -13.46 -14.88
CA MET A 125 26.89 -12.57 -14.04
C MET A 125 27.52 -12.40 -12.66
N ILE A 126 27.27 -11.26 -12.02
CA ILE A 126 27.68 -10.99 -10.64
C ILE A 126 27.06 -12.00 -9.66
N ASP A 127 27.65 -12.14 -8.47
CA ASP A 127 27.22 -13.09 -7.45
C ASP A 127 25.96 -12.60 -6.72
N ILE A 128 24.86 -12.65 -7.46
CA ILE A 128 23.49 -12.40 -7.02
C ILE A 128 22.66 -13.59 -7.50
N SER A 129 21.77 -14.05 -6.64
CA SER A 129 20.85 -15.13 -6.94
C SER A 129 19.82 -14.74 -8.01
N LEU A 130 19.20 -15.72 -8.66
CA LEU A 130 18.25 -15.46 -9.75
C LEU A 130 17.04 -14.63 -9.30
N ASP A 131 16.52 -14.86 -8.09
CA ASP A 131 15.48 -14.05 -7.47
C ASP A 131 15.91 -12.59 -7.29
N GLY A 132 17.16 -12.34 -6.89
CA GLY A 132 17.73 -10.99 -6.81
C GLY A 132 17.78 -10.29 -8.18
N PHE A 133 18.10 -11.01 -9.25
CA PHE A 133 18.03 -10.46 -10.61
C PHE A 133 16.60 -10.16 -11.06
N LEU A 134 15.63 -11.02 -10.74
CA LEU A 134 14.22 -10.80 -11.06
C LEU A 134 13.60 -9.66 -10.24
N LEU A 135 14.22 -9.22 -9.15
CA LEU A 135 13.79 -8.03 -8.42
C LEU A 135 14.19 -6.72 -9.13
N THR A 136 15.17 -6.76 -10.04
CA THR A 136 15.73 -5.54 -10.64
C THR A 136 14.74 -4.70 -11.45
N PRO A 137 13.77 -5.24 -12.23
CA PRO A 137 12.79 -4.41 -12.93
C PRO A 137 11.82 -3.71 -11.96
N VAL A 138 11.46 -4.39 -10.87
CA VAL A 138 10.64 -3.84 -9.77
C VAL A 138 11.38 -2.68 -9.08
N GLN A 139 12.68 -2.81 -8.87
CA GLN A 139 13.49 -1.70 -8.33
C GLN A 139 13.67 -0.57 -9.35
N LYS A 140 13.86 -0.90 -10.63
CA LYS A 140 14.17 0.07 -11.67
C LYS A 140 13.01 1.04 -11.91
N ILE A 141 11.78 0.54 -11.92
CA ILE A 141 10.60 1.38 -12.14
C ILE A 141 10.41 2.42 -11.04
N CYS A 142 10.78 2.09 -9.80
CA CYS A 142 10.74 3.01 -8.66
C CYS A 142 11.94 3.97 -8.58
N LYS A 143 13.04 3.65 -9.28
CA LYS A 143 14.22 4.53 -9.33
C LYS A 143 14.05 5.69 -10.31
N TYR A 144 13.23 5.57 -11.35
CA TYR A 144 13.08 6.64 -12.34
C TYR A 144 12.57 7.98 -11.77
N PRO A 145 11.49 8.03 -10.96
CA PRO A 145 11.04 9.30 -10.36
C PRO A 145 12.14 9.98 -9.55
N LEU A 146 12.95 9.18 -8.87
CA LEU A 146 14.00 9.65 -7.98
C LEU A 146 15.21 10.22 -8.73
N GLN A 147 15.62 9.53 -9.81
CA GLN A 147 16.66 10.01 -10.70
C GLN A 147 16.24 11.29 -11.44
N LEU A 148 14.98 11.38 -11.86
CA LEU A 148 14.43 12.56 -12.53
C LEU A 148 14.26 13.75 -11.57
N ALA A 149 13.86 13.50 -10.31
CA ALA A 149 13.78 14.55 -9.29
C ALA A 149 15.16 15.15 -8.99
N GLU A 150 16.18 14.31 -8.89
CA GLU A 150 17.56 14.76 -8.69
C GLU A 150 18.08 15.52 -9.91
N LEU A 151 17.80 15.05 -11.13
CA LEU A 151 18.14 15.77 -12.35
C LEU A 151 17.46 17.14 -12.41
N LEU A 152 16.17 17.23 -12.08
CA LEU A 152 15.41 18.48 -12.08
C LEU A 152 15.97 19.48 -11.08
N LYS A 153 16.38 19.01 -9.88
CA LYS A 153 17.01 19.84 -8.84
C LYS A 153 18.26 20.59 -9.34
N TYR A 154 19.02 19.99 -10.24
CA TYR A 154 20.24 20.59 -10.81
C TYR A 154 20.05 21.17 -12.22
N THR A 155 18.83 21.15 -12.75
CA THR A 155 18.50 21.73 -14.05
C THR A 155 17.96 23.15 -13.87
N HIS A 156 18.59 24.15 -14.49
CA HIS A 156 18.16 25.54 -14.38
C HIS A 156 16.77 25.74 -15.04
N PRO A 157 15.85 26.56 -14.50
CA PRO A 157 14.51 26.77 -15.08
C PRO A 157 14.49 27.28 -16.53
N GLN A 158 15.56 27.94 -16.98
CA GLN A 158 15.70 28.41 -18.36
C GLN A 158 16.38 27.38 -19.28
N HIS A 159 16.80 26.22 -18.76
CA HIS A 159 17.37 25.15 -19.56
C HIS A 159 16.28 24.56 -20.47
N ARG A 160 16.62 24.28 -21.73
CA ARG A 160 15.68 23.74 -22.71
C ARG A 160 15.00 22.44 -22.24
N ASP A 161 15.73 21.60 -21.50
CA ASP A 161 15.23 20.30 -21.03
C ASP A 161 14.46 20.39 -19.70
N PHE A 162 14.34 21.58 -19.07
CA PHE A 162 13.70 21.71 -17.75
C PHE A 162 12.24 21.23 -17.77
N LYS A 163 11.46 21.69 -18.75
CA LYS A 163 10.04 21.31 -18.90
C LYS A 163 9.88 19.82 -19.20
N ASP A 164 10.79 19.26 -20.00
CA ASP A 164 10.74 17.85 -20.38
C ASP A 164 11.09 16.95 -19.19
N VAL A 165 12.08 17.32 -18.38
CA VAL A 165 12.44 16.59 -17.15
C VAL A 165 11.32 16.70 -16.11
N GLU A 166 10.67 17.85 -15.97
CA GLU A 166 9.51 18.04 -15.10
C GLU A 166 8.32 17.15 -15.54
N ALA A 167 7.99 17.16 -16.83
CA ALA A 167 6.95 16.31 -17.39
C ALA A 167 7.26 14.81 -17.24
N ALA A 168 8.51 14.40 -17.52
CA ALA A 168 8.95 13.02 -17.34
C ALA A 168 8.89 12.59 -15.86
N LEU A 169 9.29 13.46 -14.93
CA LEU A 169 9.19 13.21 -13.50
C LEU A 169 7.73 12.95 -13.10
N HIS A 170 6.82 13.79 -13.57
CA HIS A 170 5.39 13.63 -13.30
C HIS A 170 4.86 12.31 -13.88
N ALA A 171 5.18 12.00 -15.15
CA ALA A 171 4.78 10.76 -15.79
C ALA A 171 5.30 9.51 -15.04
N MET A 172 6.57 9.50 -14.64
CA MET A 172 7.16 8.37 -13.93
C MET A 172 6.62 8.21 -12.51
N LYS A 173 6.26 9.32 -11.83
CA LYS A 173 5.53 9.25 -10.55
C LYS A 173 4.17 8.58 -10.74
N ASN A 174 3.43 8.93 -11.79
CA ASN A 174 2.13 8.34 -12.09
C ASN A 174 2.26 6.83 -12.40
N VAL A 175 3.30 6.41 -13.15
CA VAL A 175 3.58 4.99 -13.40
C VAL A 175 3.86 4.21 -12.11
N ALA A 176 4.73 4.75 -11.24
CA ALA A 176 5.06 4.09 -9.98
C ALA A 176 3.83 3.97 -9.06
N GLN A 177 3.02 5.03 -8.99
CA GLN A 177 1.74 5.02 -8.26
C GLN A 177 0.77 3.98 -8.82
N LEU A 178 0.62 3.91 -10.15
CA LEU A 178 -0.25 2.94 -10.82
C LEU A 178 0.15 1.49 -10.50
N ILE A 179 1.44 1.17 -10.53
CA ILE A 179 1.95 -0.17 -10.22
C ILE A 179 1.69 -0.51 -8.75
N ASN A 180 1.98 0.42 -7.84
CA ASN A 180 1.75 0.23 -6.42
C ASN A 180 0.25 0.04 -6.12
N GLU A 181 -0.60 0.85 -6.75
CA GLU A 181 -2.05 0.77 -6.62
C GLU A 181 -2.59 -0.55 -7.14
N ARG A 182 -2.11 -1.03 -8.30
CA ARG A 182 -2.53 -2.33 -8.84
C ARG A 182 -2.16 -3.50 -7.93
N LYS A 183 -0.97 -3.45 -7.33
CA LYS A 183 -0.55 -4.44 -6.32
C LYS A 183 -1.46 -4.37 -5.08
N ARG A 184 -1.70 -3.17 -4.55
CA ARG A 184 -2.59 -2.94 -3.40
C ARG A 184 -4.01 -3.48 -3.65
N ARG A 185 -4.55 -3.26 -4.85
CA ARG A 185 -5.87 -3.77 -5.25
C ARG A 185 -5.91 -5.28 -5.24
N LEU A 186 -4.91 -5.95 -5.81
CA LEU A 186 -4.82 -7.42 -5.79
C LEU A 186 -4.81 -7.98 -4.37
N GLU A 187 -4.08 -7.35 -3.45
CA GLU A 187 -4.06 -7.74 -2.03
C GLU A 187 -5.40 -7.45 -1.31
N ASN A 188 -6.21 -6.52 -1.81
CA ASN A 188 -7.50 -6.17 -1.22
C ASN A 188 -8.65 -7.07 -1.69
N ILE A 189 -8.50 -7.83 -2.78
CA ILE A 189 -9.55 -8.73 -3.29
C ILE A 189 -9.99 -9.72 -2.21
N ASP A 190 -9.03 -10.37 -1.52
CA ASP A 190 -9.34 -11.30 -0.43
C ASP A 190 -10.09 -10.61 0.72
N LYS A 191 -9.76 -9.34 1.01
CA LYS A 191 -10.43 -8.55 2.05
C LYS A 191 -11.87 -8.22 1.67
N ILE A 192 -12.12 -7.89 0.39
CA ILE A 192 -13.48 -7.62 -0.11
C ILE A 192 -14.32 -8.89 -0.05
N ALA A 193 -13.79 -10.03 -0.47
CA ALA A 193 -14.47 -11.33 -0.37
C ALA A 193 -14.81 -11.66 1.09
N GLN A 194 -13.83 -11.53 2.01
CA GLN A 194 -14.04 -11.75 3.44
C GLN A 194 -15.08 -10.79 4.03
N TRP A 195 -15.02 -9.52 3.65
CA TRP A 195 -15.99 -8.52 4.08
C TRP A 195 -17.40 -8.90 3.63
N GLN A 196 -17.58 -9.26 2.35
CA GLN A 196 -18.88 -9.68 1.83
C GLN A 196 -19.41 -10.88 2.59
N SER A 197 -18.58 -11.91 2.83
CA SER A 197 -19.00 -13.10 3.59
C SER A 197 -19.38 -12.78 5.05
N SER A 198 -18.91 -11.66 5.60
CA SER A 198 -19.28 -11.21 6.96
C SER A 198 -20.60 -10.43 7.04
N ILE A 199 -21.19 -10.06 5.90
CA ILE A 199 -22.46 -9.35 5.83
C ILE A 199 -23.61 -10.37 5.87
N GLU A 200 -24.54 -10.16 6.79
CA GLU A 200 -25.75 -10.97 6.93
C GLU A 200 -26.79 -10.57 5.86
N ASP A 201 -27.64 -11.53 5.47
CA ASP A 201 -28.71 -11.37 4.47
C ASP A 201 -28.22 -10.83 3.11
N TRP A 202 -27.03 -11.25 2.66
CA TRP A 202 -26.50 -10.80 1.36
C TRP A 202 -27.41 -11.23 0.20
N GLU A 203 -27.82 -10.27 -0.64
CA GLU A 203 -28.65 -10.53 -1.82
C GLU A 203 -27.96 -9.99 -3.08
N GLY A 204 -28.11 -10.71 -4.20
CA GLY A 204 -27.56 -10.37 -5.50
C GLY A 204 -26.15 -10.93 -5.74
N GLU A 205 -25.49 -10.46 -6.79
CA GLU A 205 -24.17 -10.95 -7.21
C GLU A 205 -23.06 -10.58 -6.22
N ASP A 206 -21.95 -11.31 -6.30
CA ASP A 206 -20.71 -11.01 -5.57
C ASP A 206 -20.18 -9.63 -5.93
N LEU A 207 -19.65 -8.91 -4.94
CA LEU A 207 -19.00 -7.61 -5.16
C LEU A 207 -17.90 -7.68 -6.21
N LEU A 208 -17.08 -8.73 -6.12
CA LEU A 208 -15.95 -8.96 -7.02
C LEU A 208 -16.37 -9.25 -8.47
N ALA A 209 -17.66 -9.41 -8.76
CA ALA A 209 -18.15 -9.52 -10.13
C ALA A 209 -17.95 -8.21 -10.91
N ARG A 210 -18.14 -7.07 -10.24
CA ARG A 210 -18.04 -5.72 -10.84
C ARG A 210 -16.98 -4.84 -10.20
N SER A 211 -16.71 -5.00 -8.91
CA SER A 211 -15.82 -4.13 -8.15
C SER A 211 -14.50 -4.77 -7.78
N SER A 212 -13.50 -3.92 -7.59
CA SER A 212 -12.13 -4.29 -7.24
C SER A 212 -11.57 -3.50 -6.06
N GLU A 213 -12.22 -2.41 -5.66
CA GLU A 213 -11.71 -1.50 -4.65
C GLU A 213 -12.82 -0.84 -3.82
N LEU A 214 -12.62 -0.78 -2.49
CA LEU A 214 -13.41 0.09 -1.62
C LEU A 214 -12.80 1.50 -1.61
N ILE A 215 -13.56 2.48 -2.06
CA ILE A 215 -13.12 3.88 -2.20
C ILE A 215 -13.43 4.69 -0.95
N TYR A 216 -14.63 4.53 -0.41
CA TYR A 216 -15.03 5.22 0.81
C TYR A 216 -16.12 4.47 1.57
N SER A 217 -16.19 4.69 2.88
CA SER A 217 -17.28 4.17 3.70
C SER A 217 -17.62 5.14 4.82
N GLY A 218 -18.87 5.09 5.26
CA GLY A 218 -19.35 5.98 6.30
C GLY A 218 -20.83 5.84 6.57
N GLU A 219 -21.28 6.49 7.63
CA GLU A 219 -22.69 6.50 8.01
C GLU A 219 -23.39 7.70 7.38
N LEU A 220 -24.54 7.44 6.74
CA LEU A 220 -25.42 8.46 6.19
C LEU A 220 -26.86 8.18 6.60
N THR A 221 -27.66 9.23 6.60
CA THR A 221 -29.11 9.12 6.76
C THR A 221 -29.75 9.12 5.38
N ARG A 222 -30.38 8.01 5.01
CA ARG A 222 -31.22 7.93 3.82
C ARG A 222 -32.64 8.37 4.15
N VAL A 223 -33.21 9.23 3.32
CA VAL A 223 -34.62 9.62 3.42
C VAL A 223 -35.37 8.96 2.27
N THR A 224 -36.36 8.13 2.58
CA THR A 224 -37.15 7.39 1.59
C THR A 224 -38.59 7.90 1.52
N GLN A 225 -39.14 7.95 0.30
CA GLN A 225 -40.59 8.09 0.06
C GLN A 225 -41.33 6.80 0.47
N PRO A 226 -42.64 6.84 0.77
CA PRO A 226 -43.57 7.99 0.76
C PRO A 226 -43.74 8.74 2.09
N GLN A 227 -43.18 8.24 3.21
CA GLN A 227 -43.36 8.85 4.55
C GLN A 227 -42.17 9.67 5.07
N ALA A 228 -41.22 10.06 4.20
CA ALA A 228 -40.00 10.77 4.61
C ALA A 228 -39.24 10.08 5.77
N LYS A 229 -39.31 8.75 5.83
CA LYS A 229 -38.73 7.99 6.94
C LYS A 229 -37.21 8.08 6.83
N SER A 230 -36.60 8.65 7.87
CA SER A 230 -35.14 8.74 7.99
C SER A 230 -34.58 7.41 8.47
N GLN A 231 -33.66 6.85 7.69
CA GLN A 231 -33.02 5.57 7.94
C GLN A 231 -31.52 5.74 8.02
N GLN A 232 -30.95 5.53 9.19
CA GLN A 232 -29.51 5.50 9.36
C GLN A 232 -28.93 4.20 8.79
N ARG A 233 -27.97 4.32 7.88
CA ARG A 233 -27.32 3.18 7.21
C ARG A 233 -25.82 3.42 7.12
N MET A 234 -25.06 2.33 7.13
CA MET A 234 -23.65 2.35 6.72
C MET A 234 -23.59 2.18 5.22
N PHE A 235 -22.88 3.07 4.54
CA PHE A 235 -22.65 3.03 3.10
C PHE A 235 -21.19 2.66 2.82
N PHE A 236 -20.99 1.89 1.76
CA PHE A 236 -19.70 1.40 1.29
C PHE A 236 -19.64 1.62 -0.23
N LEU A 237 -18.87 2.62 -0.64
CA LEU A 237 -18.67 3.00 -2.04
C LEU A 237 -17.52 2.20 -2.62
N PHE A 238 -17.84 1.34 -3.58
CA PHE A 238 -16.88 0.64 -4.42
C PHE A 238 -16.87 1.25 -5.82
N ASP A 239 -15.88 0.89 -6.63
CA ASP A 239 -15.94 1.09 -8.08
C ASP A 239 -17.18 0.39 -8.65
N HIS A 240 -17.97 1.11 -9.44
CA HIS A 240 -19.23 0.70 -10.09
C HIS A 240 -20.46 0.53 -9.20
N GLN A 241 -20.34 0.45 -7.86
CA GLN A 241 -21.51 0.19 -7.01
C GLN A 241 -21.37 0.74 -5.58
N LEU A 242 -22.49 1.16 -5.03
CA LEU A 242 -22.64 1.63 -3.67
C LEU A 242 -23.51 0.66 -2.87
N ILE A 243 -22.95 0.03 -1.85
CA ILE A 243 -23.69 -0.89 -0.95
C ILE A 243 -24.11 -0.16 0.31
N TYR A 244 -25.30 -0.46 0.83
CA TYR A 244 -25.72 0.05 2.13
C TYR A 244 -26.29 -1.02 3.05
N CYS A 245 -25.88 -0.96 4.32
CA CYS A 245 -26.20 -1.95 5.35
C CYS A 245 -26.83 -1.29 6.58
N LYS A 246 -27.63 -2.07 7.32
CA LYS A 246 -28.14 -1.72 8.65
C LYS A 246 -27.26 -2.36 9.72
N LYS A 247 -26.78 -1.58 10.68
CA LYS A 247 -26.10 -2.11 11.88
C LYS A 247 -27.09 -2.85 12.77
N ASP A 248 -26.65 -3.96 13.34
CA ASP A 248 -27.40 -4.62 14.41
C ASP A 248 -27.55 -3.69 15.64
N LEU A 249 -28.65 -3.83 16.37
CA LEU A 249 -28.93 -2.98 17.53
C LEU A 249 -28.01 -3.29 18.72
N LEU A 250 -27.63 -4.55 18.90
CA LEU A 250 -26.86 -5.03 20.05
C LEU A 250 -25.38 -5.23 19.67
N ARG A 251 -25.15 -5.82 18.49
CA ARG A 251 -23.82 -6.17 17.97
C ARG A 251 -23.38 -5.20 16.88
N ARG A 252 -22.76 -4.07 17.27
CA ARG A 252 -22.35 -3.01 16.33
C ARG A 252 -21.37 -3.47 15.23
N ASP A 253 -20.73 -4.63 15.40
CA ASP A 253 -19.87 -5.31 14.43
C ASP A 253 -20.64 -6.04 13.32
N VAL A 254 -21.93 -6.34 13.53
CA VAL A 254 -22.77 -7.05 12.56
C VAL A 254 -23.52 -6.07 11.67
N LEU A 255 -23.47 -6.33 10.37
CA LEU A 255 -24.11 -5.55 9.34
C LEU A 255 -25.06 -6.45 8.54
N TYR A 256 -26.29 -5.99 8.37
CA TYR A 256 -27.30 -6.62 7.54
C TYR A 256 -27.38 -5.88 6.21
N TYR A 257 -27.25 -6.58 5.10
CA TYR A 257 -27.43 -6.02 3.77
C TYR A 257 -28.86 -5.45 3.60
N LYS A 258 -28.96 -4.30 2.92
CA LYS A 258 -30.25 -3.63 2.65
C LYS A 258 -30.41 -3.18 1.21
N GLY A 259 -29.37 -3.30 0.39
CA GLY A 259 -29.43 -2.99 -1.03
C GLY A 259 -28.12 -2.43 -1.57
N ARG A 260 -28.13 -2.24 -2.88
CA ARG A 260 -27.04 -1.70 -3.68
C ARG A 260 -27.58 -0.67 -4.67
N VAL A 261 -26.73 0.24 -5.09
CA VAL A 261 -27.01 1.25 -6.11
C VAL A 261 -25.92 1.14 -7.16
N ASP A 262 -26.31 1.04 -8.43
CA ASP A 262 -25.37 1.10 -9.54
C ASP A 262 -24.85 2.53 -9.70
N MET A 263 -23.53 2.70 -9.75
CA MET A 263 -22.91 4.01 -9.89
C MET A 263 -22.71 4.41 -11.36
N ASP A 264 -22.84 3.47 -12.30
CA ASP A 264 -22.50 3.72 -13.71
C ASP A 264 -23.46 4.69 -14.40
N ASP A 265 -24.75 4.59 -14.09
CA ASP A 265 -25.80 5.49 -14.60
C ASP A 265 -26.24 6.55 -13.58
N LEU A 266 -25.39 6.83 -12.58
CA LEU A 266 -25.76 7.64 -11.44
C LEU A 266 -25.20 9.06 -11.49
N GLU A 267 -26.09 10.04 -11.34
CA GLU A 267 -25.75 11.44 -11.20
C GLU A 267 -25.82 11.87 -9.73
N VAL A 268 -24.76 12.54 -9.27
CA VAL A 268 -24.67 13.08 -7.90
C VAL A 268 -24.98 14.57 -7.94
N ALA A 269 -26.11 14.96 -7.34
CA ALA A 269 -26.51 16.34 -7.19
C ALA A 269 -26.20 16.85 -5.77
N ASP A 270 -25.35 17.87 -5.67
CA ASP A 270 -25.12 18.59 -4.41
C ASP A 270 -26.35 19.46 -4.07
N LEU A 271 -26.89 19.32 -2.86
CA LEU A 271 -28.08 20.06 -2.42
C LEU A 271 -27.74 21.07 -1.33
N GLU A 272 -28.23 22.30 -1.49
CA GLU A 272 -28.14 23.33 -0.46
C GLU A 272 -29.02 23.00 0.76
N ASP A 273 -28.63 23.51 1.92
CA ASP A 273 -29.41 23.38 3.14
C ASP A 273 -30.73 24.16 2.99
N GLY A 274 -31.86 23.50 3.26
CA GLY A 274 -33.16 24.11 3.03
C GLY A 274 -34.29 23.10 3.02
N LYS A 275 -35.44 23.50 2.47
CA LYS A 275 -36.53 22.56 2.20
C LYS A 275 -36.30 21.88 0.86
N ASP A 276 -36.24 20.55 0.90
CA ASP A 276 -36.22 19.75 -0.30
C ASP A 276 -37.52 19.93 -1.10
N ARG A 277 -37.39 20.13 -2.41
CA ARG A 277 -38.53 20.42 -3.29
C ARG A 277 -39.46 19.23 -3.48
N ASP A 278 -38.91 18.01 -3.46
CA ASP A 278 -39.66 16.81 -3.83
C ASP A 278 -40.25 16.11 -2.61
N LEU A 279 -39.57 16.19 -1.46
CA LEU A 279 -39.99 15.53 -0.22
C LEU A 279 -40.65 16.49 0.77
N HIS A 280 -40.56 17.81 0.54
CA HIS A 280 -41.00 18.85 1.48
C HIS A 280 -40.39 18.74 2.89
N VAL A 281 -39.22 18.10 3.02
CA VAL A 281 -38.49 17.92 4.27
C VAL A 281 -37.37 18.95 4.38
N SER A 282 -37.11 19.47 5.59
CA SER A 282 -35.92 20.28 5.85
C SER A 282 -34.68 19.38 5.88
N VAL A 283 -33.75 19.63 4.95
CA VAL A 283 -32.52 18.86 4.78
C VAL A 283 -31.32 19.74 5.11
N LYS A 284 -30.32 19.11 5.73
CA LYS A 284 -29.02 19.73 6.00
C LYS A 284 -27.91 18.77 5.62
N ASN A 285 -26.82 19.32 5.07
CA ASN A 285 -25.67 18.56 4.59
C ASN A 285 -26.11 17.42 3.65
N ALA A 286 -27.03 17.71 2.75
CA ALA A 286 -27.64 16.73 1.87
C ALA A 286 -27.03 16.72 0.47
N PHE A 287 -27.16 15.58 -0.19
CA PHE A 287 -26.93 15.38 -1.61
C PHE A 287 -27.88 14.30 -2.12
N ARG A 288 -28.15 14.29 -3.42
CA ARG A 288 -29.05 13.33 -4.05
C ARG A 288 -28.31 12.50 -5.06
N LEU A 289 -28.60 11.21 -5.03
CA LEU A 289 -28.19 10.26 -6.05
C LEU A 289 -29.39 10.04 -6.97
N HIS A 290 -29.24 10.34 -8.26
CA HIS A 290 -30.28 10.15 -9.26
C HIS A 290 -29.84 9.11 -10.27
N CYS A 291 -30.62 8.05 -10.43
CA CYS A 291 -30.37 7.05 -11.44
C CYS A 291 -31.10 7.45 -12.73
N GLY A 292 -30.34 7.77 -13.78
CA GLY A 292 -30.91 8.26 -15.04
C GLY A 292 -31.76 7.23 -15.79
N THR A 293 -31.47 5.94 -15.62
CA THR A 293 -32.16 4.84 -16.32
C THR A 293 -33.46 4.41 -15.65
N THR A 294 -33.51 4.39 -14.32
CA THR A 294 -34.70 3.97 -13.56
C THR A 294 -35.56 5.15 -13.10
N GLY A 295 -35.01 6.37 -13.12
CA GLY A 295 -35.63 7.55 -12.52
C GLY A 295 -35.67 7.53 -10.99
N GLU A 296 -35.09 6.50 -10.34
CA GLU A 296 -35.02 6.44 -8.89
C GLU A 296 -34.13 7.56 -8.34
N SER A 297 -34.54 8.13 -7.21
CA SER A 297 -33.75 9.11 -6.49
C SER A 297 -33.55 8.70 -5.03
N HIS A 298 -32.36 8.93 -4.53
CA HIS A 298 -32.00 8.67 -3.14
C HIS A 298 -31.47 9.94 -2.50
N LEU A 299 -32.25 10.51 -1.57
CA LEU A 299 -31.81 11.63 -0.76
C LEU A 299 -30.97 11.11 0.42
N LEU A 300 -29.72 11.59 0.51
CA LEU A 300 -28.77 11.22 1.55
C LEU A 300 -28.31 12.46 2.30
N CYS A 301 -28.28 12.37 3.63
CA CYS A 301 -27.83 13.45 4.51
C CYS A 301 -26.66 13.00 5.37
N ALA A 302 -25.59 13.81 5.39
CA ALA A 302 -24.47 13.64 6.30
C ALA A 302 -24.73 14.35 7.63
N ARG A 303 -24.06 13.90 8.71
CA ARG A 303 -24.23 14.56 10.03
C ARG A 303 -23.51 15.91 10.10
N LYS A 304 -22.42 16.06 9.34
CA LYS A 304 -21.55 17.24 9.34
C LYS A 304 -21.23 17.69 7.92
N PRO A 305 -20.99 18.99 7.68
CA PRO A 305 -20.63 19.50 6.36
C PRO A 305 -19.32 18.90 5.83
N GLU A 306 -18.33 18.65 6.69
CA GLU A 306 -17.06 18.03 6.27
C GLU A 306 -17.27 16.59 5.79
N GLN A 307 -18.26 15.88 6.36
CA GLN A 307 -18.60 14.52 5.92
C GLN A 307 -19.26 14.55 4.54
N LYS A 308 -20.19 15.49 4.30
CA LYS A 308 -20.79 15.70 2.97
C LYS A 308 -19.70 15.94 1.93
N GLN A 309 -18.77 16.85 2.20
CA GLN A 309 -17.67 17.16 1.28
C GLN A 309 -16.76 15.95 1.00
N ARG A 310 -16.50 15.11 2.01
CA ARG A 310 -15.75 13.85 1.80
C ARG A 310 -16.50 12.86 0.91
N TRP A 311 -17.82 12.74 1.07
CA TRP A 311 -18.66 11.91 0.21
C TRP A 311 -18.68 12.39 -1.24
N LEU A 312 -18.88 13.70 -1.46
CA LEU A 312 -18.86 14.28 -2.81
C LEU A 312 -17.52 14.03 -3.50
N LYS A 313 -16.40 14.26 -2.81
CA LYS A 313 -15.05 13.95 -3.32
C LYS A 313 -14.87 12.46 -3.59
N ALA A 314 -15.43 11.58 -2.77
CA ALA A 314 -15.35 10.14 -2.96
C ALA A 314 -16.10 9.69 -4.22
N PHE A 315 -17.27 10.25 -4.52
CA PHE A 315 -17.98 9.98 -5.77
C PHE A 315 -17.22 10.47 -7.01
N THR A 316 -16.62 11.67 -6.95
CA THR A 316 -15.76 12.16 -8.04
C THR A 316 -14.57 11.22 -8.27
N ARG A 317 -13.88 10.82 -7.19
CA ARG A 317 -12.76 9.89 -7.25
C ARG A 317 -13.17 8.54 -7.84
N GLU A 318 -14.37 8.06 -7.52
CA GLU A 318 -14.88 6.80 -8.04
C GLU A 318 -15.11 6.84 -9.55
N ARG A 319 -15.70 7.91 -10.08
CA ARG A 319 -15.85 8.11 -11.53
C ARG A 319 -14.50 8.27 -12.25
N GLU A 320 -13.55 8.97 -11.66
CA GLU A 320 -12.18 9.08 -12.18
C GLU A 320 -11.49 7.70 -12.23
N GLN A 321 -11.69 6.90 -11.19
CA GLN A 321 -11.10 5.58 -11.07
C GLN A 321 -11.66 4.61 -12.10
N VAL A 322 -12.98 4.58 -12.28
CA VAL A 322 -13.65 3.75 -13.31
C VAL A 322 -13.16 4.12 -14.71
N ARG A 323 -13.03 5.42 -15.01
CA ARG A 323 -12.49 5.88 -16.30
C ARG A 323 -11.05 5.40 -16.51
N LEU A 324 -10.21 5.53 -15.49
CA LEU A 324 -8.81 5.08 -15.56
C LEU A 324 -8.70 3.57 -15.75
N ASP A 325 -9.56 2.80 -15.09
CA ASP A 325 -9.58 1.33 -15.21
C ASP A 325 -10.00 0.89 -16.62
N GLN A 326 -10.93 1.60 -17.24
CA GLN A 326 -11.31 1.39 -18.64
C GLN A 326 -10.17 1.75 -19.61
N GLU A 327 -9.52 2.91 -19.42
CA GLU A 327 -8.40 3.38 -20.26
C GLU A 327 -7.18 2.46 -20.16
N THR A 328 -6.91 1.93 -18.96
CA THR A 328 -5.75 1.05 -18.71
C THR A 328 -6.04 -0.43 -18.90
N GLY A 329 -7.30 -0.80 -19.18
CA GLY A 329 -7.74 -2.19 -19.30
C GLY A 329 -7.56 -2.99 -18.01
N PHE A 330 -7.62 -2.33 -16.85
CA PHE A 330 -7.51 -3.02 -15.57
C PHE A 330 -8.72 -3.94 -15.38
N SER A 331 -8.46 -5.23 -15.15
CA SER A 331 -9.50 -6.19 -14.81
C SER A 331 -8.97 -7.25 -13.85
N ILE A 332 -9.81 -7.65 -12.90
CA ILE A 332 -9.57 -8.82 -12.07
C ILE A 332 -9.99 -10.05 -12.87
N THR A 333 -9.08 -11.02 -13.02
CA THR A 333 -9.36 -12.28 -13.72
C THR A 333 -10.40 -13.12 -12.98
N GLU A 334 -11.20 -13.89 -13.72
CA GLU A 334 -12.21 -14.79 -13.14
C GLU A 334 -11.60 -15.77 -12.13
N LEU A 335 -10.39 -16.27 -12.41
CA LEU A 335 -9.65 -17.16 -11.51
C LEU A 335 -9.36 -16.50 -10.16
N GLN A 336 -8.92 -15.23 -10.17
CA GLN A 336 -8.64 -14.48 -8.93
C GLN A 336 -9.90 -14.25 -8.12
N ARG A 337 -11.03 -13.93 -8.77
CA ARG A 337 -12.34 -13.76 -8.10
C ARG A 337 -12.76 -15.05 -7.40
N LYS A 338 -12.74 -16.17 -8.13
CA LYS A 338 -13.08 -17.50 -7.58
C LYS A 338 -12.17 -17.87 -6.41
N GLN A 339 -10.87 -17.64 -6.55
CA GLN A 339 -9.91 -17.95 -5.49
C GLN A 339 -10.17 -17.14 -4.21
N ALA A 340 -10.46 -15.84 -4.33
CA ALA A 340 -10.75 -14.99 -3.17
C ALA A 340 -12.03 -15.41 -2.44
N MET A 341 -13.09 -15.75 -3.18
CA MET A 341 -14.33 -16.27 -2.60
C MET A 341 -14.13 -17.64 -1.92
N LEU A 342 -13.31 -18.52 -2.51
CA LEU A 342 -12.92 -19.79 -1.88
C LEU A 342 -12.11 -19.58 -0.59
N ASN A 343 -11.22 -18.58 -0.57
CA ASN A 343 -10.43 -18.24 0.62
C ASN A 343 -11.34 -17.74 1.76
N ALA A 344 -12.31 -16.89 1.44
CA ALA A 344 -13.27 -16.35 2.41
C ALA A 344 -14.16 -17.45 3.03
N SER A 345 -14.68 -18.36 2.21
CA SER A 345 -15.53 -19.47 2.69
C SER A 345 -14.78 -20.47 3.58
N LYS A 346 -13.51 -20.80 3.26
CA LYS A 346 -12.68 -21.70 4.08
C LYS A 346 -12.44 -21.15 5.50
N GLN A 347 -12.23 -19.84 5.63
CA GLN A 347 -12.01 -19.21 6.93
C GLN A 347 -13.25 -19.25 7.82
N GLN A 348 -14.46 -19.24 7.24
CA GLN A 348 -15.70 -19.41 7.99
C GLN A 348 -15.93 -20.86 8.45
N ALA A 349 -15.53 -21.84 7.65
CA ALA A 349 -15.69 -23.27 7.97
C ALA A 349 -14.75 -23.74 9.10
N THR A 350 -13.54 -23.19 9.18
CA THR A 350 -12.64 -23.43 10.31
C THR A 350 -12.99 -22.48 11.45
N GLY A 351 -13.95 -22.86 12.30
CA GLY A 351 -14.42 -22.06 13.44
C GLY A 351 -13.34 -21.69 14.45
N LYS A 352 -12.47 -20.73 14.11
CA LYS A 352 -11.63 -20.02 15.09
C LYS A 352 -12.54 -19.06 15.87
N PRO A 353 -12.39 -18.96 17.20
CA PRO A 353 -13.13 -17.97 17.97
C PRO A 353 -12.85 -16.58 17.38
N LYS A 354 -13.91 -15.79 17.20
CA LYS A 354 -13.86 -14.42 16.69
C LYS A 354 -12.92 -13.61 17.58
N ALA A 355 -11.64 -13.53 17.20
CA ALA A 355 -10.74 -12.54 17.74
C ALA A 355 -11.35 -11.18 17.39
N LEU A 356 -11.65 -10.38 18.42
CA LEU A 356 -12.17 -9.03 18.26
C LEU A 356 -11.25 -8.22 17.34
N CYS A 357 -11.58 -8.11 16.06
CA CYS A 357 -11.08 -7.04 15.22
C CYS A 357 -11.76 -5.75 15.67
N ARG A 358 -11.18 -5.09 16.66
CA ARG A 358 -11.42 -3.66 16.89
C ARG A 358 -10.97 -2.90 15.64
N PRO A 359 -11.82 -2.08 15.01
CA PRO A 359 -11.36 -1.18 13.98
C PRO A 359 -10.56 -0.05 14.64
N TYR A 360 -9.25 -0.02 14.41
CA TYR A 360 -8.42 1.13 14.76
C TYR A 360 -8.74 2.28 13.79
N TYR A 361 -9.69 3.12 14.18
CA TYR A 361 -9.75 4.49 13.67
C TYR A 361 -8.92 5.36 14.61
N LEU A 362 -7.92 6.03 14.03
CA LEU A 362 -7.13 7.07 14.68
C LEU A 362 -8.04 8.17 15.23
N THR A 363 -8.21 8.19 16.56
CA THR A 363 -8.66 9.38 17.29
C THR A 363 -7.62 9.73 18.35
N ARG A 364 -6.92 10.82 18.08
CA ARG A 364 -6.02 11.54 18.99
C ARG A 364 -6.82 12.04 20.20
N GLN A 365 -6.50 11.63 21.43
CA GLN A 365 -6.94 12.37 22.63
C GLN A 365 -6.05 12.13 23.87
N LYS A 366 -5.46 13.25 24.32
CA LYS A 366 -5.04 13.69 25.67
C LYS A 366 -4.87 12.64 26.78
N HIS A 367 -3.67 12.64 27.36
CA HIS A 367 -3.28 11.92 28.58
C HIS A 367 -4.06 12.38 29.82
N PRO A 368 -4.58 11.46 30.64
CA PRO A 368 -4.83 11.69 32.07
C PRO A 368 -3.63 11.26 32.91
N ALA A 369 -3.37 12.03 33.97
CA ALA A 369 -2.25 11.87 34.90
C ALA A 369 -2.28 10.55 35.71
N LEU A 370 -1.08 10.03 36.00
CA LEU A 370 -0.83 8.86 36.84
C LEU A 370 -1.10 9.16 38.33
N PRO A 371 -1.74 8.24 39.08
CA PRO A 371 -1.64 8.23 40.53
C PRO A 371 -0.34 7.56 40.97
N THR A 372 0.34 8.20 41.90
CA THR A 372 1.51 7.73 42.63
C THR A 372 1.15 6.59 43.58
N SER A 373 2.12 5.69 43.81
CA SER A 373 2.24 4.69 44.88
C SER A 373 1.71 3.28 44.62
N LEU A 374 2.61 2.30 44.73
CA LEU A 374 2.45 0.96 45.36
C LEU A 374 3.87 0.32 45.47
N PRO A 375 4.11 -0.68 46.35
CA PRO A 375 5.26 -0.74 47.24
C PRO A 375 6.40 -1.66 46.77
N GLN A 376 7.59 -1.47 47.37
CA GLN A 376 8.76 -2.33 47.25
C GLN A 376 8.47 -3.78 47.69
N GLN A 377 8.77 -4.76 46.84
CA GLN A 377 9.01 -6.13 47.28
C GLN A 377 10.13 -6.82 46.49
N GLN A 378 11.26 -6.93 47.19
CA GLN A 378 12.30 -7.97 47.25
C GLN A 378 12.73 -8.75 45.99
N VAL A 379 14.01 -8.51 45.70
CA VAL A 379 14.95 -9.22 44.83
C VAL A 379 15.10 -10.69 45.25
N SER A 380 14.94 -11.62 44.31
CA SER A 380 15.51 -12.97 44.37
C SER A 380 16.43 -13.18 43.17
N VAL A 381 17.73 -13.28 43.48
CA VAL A 381 18.82 -13.58 42.55
C VAL A 381 18.75 -15.06 42.18
N LEU A 382 18.71 -15.38 40.88
CA LEU A 382 19.02 -16.72 40.38
C LEU A 382 20.08 -16.64 39.28
N ALA A 383 21.07 -17.51 39.41
CA ALA A 383 22.41 -17.44 38.85
C ALA A 383 22.51 -17.75 37.34
N GLU A 384 23.51 -17.11 36.70
CA GLU A 384 23.95 -17.37 35.33
C GLU A 384 24.54 -18.78 35.13
N PRO A 385 24.29 -19.46 34.00
CA PRO A 385 25.04 -20.64 33.61
C PRO A 385 26.39 -20.28 32.95
N LYS A 386 27.45 -20.89 33.48
CA LYS A 386 28.87 -20.77 33.11
C LYS A 386 29.16 -21.22 31.67
N ARG A 387 29.91 -20.39 30.94
CA ARG A 387 30.61 -20.71 29.68
C ARG A 387 31.76 -21.71 29.91
N LYS A 388 31.99 -22.61 28.94
CA LYS A 388 33.25 -23.36 28.74
C LYS A 388 33.68 -23.31 27.26
N PRO A 389 34.99 -23.46 26.94
CA PRO A 389 35.64 -22.75 25.82
C PRO A 389 36.25 -23.64 24.72
N SER A 390 36.74 -22.96 23.67
CA SER A 390 37.72 -23.37 22.62
C SER A 390 37.11 -24.03 21.36
N THR A 391 37.68 -23.96 20.16
CA THR A 391 39.05 -23.65 19.66
C THR A 391 38.95 -23.23 18.18
N PHE A 392 39.42 -22.04 17.77
CA PHE A 392 39.73 -21.76 16.35
C PHE A 392 40.62 -20.51 16.14
N TRP A 393 41.69 -20.36 16.91
CA TRP A 393 42.71 -19.31 16.70
C TRP A 393 44.12 -19.90 16.55
N HIS A 394 44.27 -20.89 15.69
CA HIS A 394 45.60 -21.34 15.26
C HIS A 394 45.68 -21.41 13.74
N SER A 395 46.11 -20.31 13.11
CA SER A 395 47.11 -20.33 12.03
C SER A 395 47.35 -18.91 11.48
N ILE A 396 48.06 -18.06 12.22
CA ILE A 396 48.84 -16.96 11.63
C ILE A 396 50.09 -16.73 12.50
N SER A 397 51.19 -17.40 12.17
CA SER A 397 52.54 -16.92 12.49
C SER A 397 53.60 -17.78 11.80
N ARG A 398 54.46 -17.10 11.00
CA ARG A 398 55.59 -17.52 10.13
C ARG A 398 55.22 -17.24 8.66
N LEU A 399 55.74 -16.22 7.98
CA LEU A 399 57.09 -15.64 7.96
C LEU A 399 57.05 -14.15 7.58
N ALA A 400 57.88 -13.34 8.23
CA ALA A 400 58.41 -12.05 7.73
C ALA A 400 59.86 -12.29 7.22
N PRO A 401 60.68 -11.30 6.76
CA PRO A 401 60.41 -9.88 6.48
C PRO A 401 61.06 -9.31 5.16
N PHE A 402 60.65 -8.08 4.82
CA PHE A 402 61.37 -6.96 4.17
C PHE A 402 62.62 -7.16 3.29
N ARG A 403 62.65 -6.44 2.14
CA ARG A 403 63.77 -5.55 1.80
C ARG A 403 63.36 -4.40 0.84
N LYS A 404 63.66 -3.20 1.33
CA LYS A 404 63.89 -1.85 0.76
C LYS A 404 63.18 -1.42 -0.53
#